data_AF-A0A1Y4LF54-F1
#
_entry.id   AF-A0A1Y4LF54-F1
#
_cell.length_a   1.000
_cell.length_b   1.000
_cell.length_c   1.000
_cell.angle_alpha   90.00
_cell.angle_beta   90.00
_cell.angle_gamma   90.00
#
_symmetry.space_group_name_H-M   'P 1'
#
loop_
_entity.id
_entity.type
_entity.pdbx_description
1 polymer ?
#
loop_
_entity_poly.entity_id
_entity_poly.type
_entity_poly.pdbx_seq_one_letter_code
_entity_poly.pdbx_strand_id
1 'polypeptide(L)'
;PADPPAKPTSEKKGQEKPKAPVDTSAKPADGKKSPVSDPSKPKDEKEQEASKVTADTPANPKEQESRSPDLRFVALSKIIPLPGTYVKDEPRKDYSGLIADIKKNGLQKPIILRKSEKEGEFQLVDGFHRCKALEQAGMLEVRADVYEMTLAQASEYRRGHRDKPLMPVPGKLVPYPPEEPAKADKAPEPPAGKELEDEELPKDLKIPLTKEGQPETVTTMKVANIRPFEGHPFAVRDNKDMWDLVDSIKKFGVLEPVMVIPHKDGGYEMVSGHRRMRACQLAGIEDIPVIVRNLDRDEAIISMVDSNLKREEISPMEKARAYQMKTDAMKRKMGRRTKEEIAQDEAMGIKRMNADEELAQQVGESPATIQRYKTLNKLVPELQDMVDEGKIPVNTGADIAQMKPAEQKVLADAIQKEAKVPSGTKAKELKAESKAGKLTTEKIEQAVAPTKREEMPPLKVTMLEEDLRPFFPDKRTTIPDVKQGILEGLKLRQIALERQKAKAVTAKKADTPVR
;
A
#
# COMPACT_ATOMS: atom_id res chain seq x y z
N PRO A 1 -25.37 -87.99 21.50
CA PRO A 1 -25.86 -87.19 20.34
C PRO A 1 -27.13 -86.46 20.75
N ALA A 2 -27.20 -85.13 20.57
CA ALA A 2 -28.35 -84.28 20.93
C ALA A 2 -28.86 -84.40 22.38
N ASP A 3 -28.25 -83.65 23.32
CA ASP A 3 -28.79 -83.40 24.66
C ASP A 3 -28.66 -81.90 25.02
N PRO A 4 -29.78 -81.19 25.26
CA PRO A 4 -29.79 -79.84 25.82
C PRO A 4 -30.43 -79.80 27.24
N PRO A 5 -29.73 -79.32 28.29
CA PRO A 5 -30.34 -79.10 29.60
C PRO A 5 -31.14 -77.78 29.65
N ALA A 6 -32.19 -77.72 30.47
CA ALA A 6 -33.13 -76.60 30.49
C ALA A 6 -33.55 -76.12 31.90
N LYS A 7 -33.61 -74.79 32.10
CA LYS A 7 -34.39 -74.04 33.13
C LYS A 7 -34.08 -74.36 34.62
N PRO A 8 -34.74 -73.71 35.61
CA PRO A 8 -35.45 -72.41 35.64
C PRO A 8 -34.59 -71.36 36.43
N THR A 9 -34.96 -70.45 37.36
CA THR A 9 -36.16 -69.96 38.10
C THR A 9 -35.96 -68.47 38.51
N SER A 10 -37.04 -67.71 38.76
CA SER A 10 -37.15 -66.53 39.70
C SER A 10 -36.24 -65.28 39.46
N GLU A 11 -36.58 -64.03 39.85
CA GLU A 11 -37.75 -63.48 40.57
C GLU A 11 -38.18 -62.04 40.10
N LYS A 12 -38.85 -61.22 40.94
CA LYS A 12 -39.67 -60.03 40.53
C LYS A 12 -39.28 -58.68 41.18
N LYS A 13 -39.63 -57.57 40.46
CA LYS A 13 -39.74 -56.16 40.92
C LYS A 13 -38.41 -55.49 41.35
N GLY A 14 -38.28 -54.16 41.48
CA GLY A 14 -39.20 -53.03 41.26
C GLY A 14 -38.45 -51.67 41.28
N GLN A 15 -39.10 -50.54 40.97
CA GLN A 15 -38.46 -49.21 40.85
C GLN A 15 -38.45 -48.40 42.16
N GLU A 16 -37.40 -47.59 42.41
CA GLU A 16 -37.51 -46.13 42.67
C GLU A 16 -36.15 -45.37 42.72
N LYS A 17 -36.19 -44.04 42.93
CA LYS A 17 -35.08 -43.05 43.08
C LYS A 17 -35.11 -42.48 44.55
N PRO A 18 -34.27 -41.53 45.07
CA PRO A 18 -33.42 -40.52 44.39
C PRO A 18 -32.08 -40.02 45.08
N LYS A 19 -31.40 -39.05 44.43
CA LYS A 19 -30.55 -37.91 44.94
C LYS A 19 -29.22 -38.13 45.75
N ALA A 20 -28.12 -37.54 45.21
CA ALA A 20 -26.98 -36.78 45.81
C ALA A 20 -26.19 -37.29 47.06
N PRO A 21 -24.84 -37.27 47.03
CA PRO A 21 -23.99 -36.12 47.51
C PRO A 21 -22.96 -35.64 46.43
N VAL A 22 -22.20 -34.53 46.48
CA VAL A 22 -21.49 -33.67 47.49
C VAL A 22 -20.01 -34.06 47.77
N ASP A 23 -19.12 -33.05 47.69
CA ASP A 23 -17.65 -33.09 47.81
C ASP A 23 -17.05 -33.50 49.16
N THR A 24 -15.76 -33.90 49.15
CA THR A 24 -14.69 -33.62 50.14
C THR A 24 -13.35 -34.20 49.65
N SER A 25 -12.14 -33.88 50.16
CA SER A 25 -11.49 -32.64 50.61
C SER A 25 -10.09 -32.98 51.15
N ALA A 26 -9.04 -32.21 50.84
CA ALA A 26 -7.73 -32.30 51.50
C ALA A 26 -7.04 -30.91 51.61
N LYS A 27 -6.12 -30.76 52.58
CA LYS A 27 -5.56 -29.50 53.12
C LYS A 27 -4.06 -29.74 53.51
N PRO A 28 -3.27 -28.78 54.05
CA PRO A 28 -3.41 -27.31 54.13
C PRO A 28 -2.30 -26.62 53.28
N ALA A 29 -1.79 -25.39 53.46
CA ALA A 29 -1.90 -24.27 54.41
C ALA A 29 -1.32 -23.00 53.69
N ASP A 30 -1.09 -21.82 54.28
CA ASP A 30 -1.80 -20.85 55.16
C ASP A 30 -0.83 -19.63 55.24
N GLY A 31 -1.18 -18.37 55.56
CA GLY A 31 -2.45 -17.74 55.95
C GLY A 31 -2.16 -16.38 56.65
N LYS A 32 -3.09 -15.39 56.57
CA LYS A 32 -2.99 -13.97 57.02
C LYS A 32 -2.32 -13.02 55.99
N LYS A 33 -2.81 -11.80 55.71
CA LYS A 33 -3.86 -10.95 56.34
C LYS A 33 -4.55 -10.05 55.27
N SER A 34 -5.84 -9.77 55.43
CA SER A 34 -6.63 -8.69 54.76
C SER A 34 -6.83 -7.51 55.77
N PRO A 35 -7.70 -6.48 55.58
CA PRO A 35 -8.59 -6.03 54.47
C PRO A 35 -8.21 -4.59 53.99
N VAL A 36 -8.98 -3.69 53.33
CA VAL A 36 -10.41 -3.24 53.35
C VAL A 36 -10.84 -2.67 51.97
N SER A 37 -12.16 -2.61 51.72
CA SER A 37 -12.84 -2.17 50.48
C SER A 37 -13.43 -0.74 50.50
N ASP A 38 -13.92 -0.30 49.32
CA ASP A 38 -14.98 0.71 49.00
C ASP A 38 -15.87 1.27 50.13
N PRO A 39 -16.48 2.49 50.00
CA PRO A 39 -17.08 3.02 48.74
C PRO A 39 -17.10 4.56 48.48
N SER A 40 -17.53 4.98 47.28
CA SER A 40 -18.61 5.99 47.01
C SER A 40 -18.36 7.04 45.88
N LYS A 41 -19.43 7.26 45.10
CA LYS A 41 -19.73 8.43 44.21
C LYS A 41 -20.15 9.67 45.07
N PRO A 42 -20.38 10.92 44.58
CA PRO A 42 -21.26 11.19 43.42
C PRO A 42 -21.07 12.53 42.59
N LYS A 43 -21.84 12.65 41.47
CA LYS A 43 -22.36 13.91 40.85
C LYS A 43 -21.33 14.91 40.22
N ASP A 44 -21.59 15.78 39.22
CA ASP A 44 -22.74 16.12 38.33
C ASP A 44 -22.30 17.17 37.26
N GLU A 45 -23.03 17.58 36.19
CA GLU A 45 -24.27 17.11 35.53
C GLU A 45 -24.37 17.54 34.03
N LYS A 46 -25.18 16.79 33.24
CA LYS A 46 -26.18 17.18 32.19
C LYS A 46 -25.93 18.10 30.96
N GLU A 47 -26.42 17.57 29.81
CA GLU A 47 -27.30 18.19 28.77
C GLU A 47 -26.75 19.33 27.85
N GLN A 48 -27.31 19.64 26.67
CA GLN A 48 -28.55 19.17 26.00
C GLN A 48 -28.47 19.09 24.44
N GLU A 49 -29.60 18.67 23.86
CA GLU A 49 -29.93 18.20 22.50
C GLU A 49 -29.80 19.16 21.29
N ALA A 50 -29.91 18.56 20.08
CA ALA A 50 -30.58 19.07 18.85
C ALA A 50 -30.03 20.35 18.16
N SER A 51 -30.01 20.47 16.83
CA SER A 51 -31.14 20.22 15.91
C SER A 51 -30.72 19.89 14.46
N LYS A 52 -31.70 19.47 13.64
CA LYS A 52 -31.53 18.93 12.28
C LYS A 52 -32.44 19.67 11.29
N VAL A 53 -31.89 20.25 10.21
CA VAL A 53 -32.65 20.75 9.04
C VAL A 53 -31.90 20.40 7.75
N THR A 54 -32.65 20.11 6.69
CA THR A 54 -32.18 19.67 5.36
C THR A 54 -32.79 20.53 4.26
N ALA A 55 -32.02 20.94 3.24
CA ALA A 55 -32.55 21.24 1.89
C ALA A 55 -31.43 21.33 0.82
N ASP A 56 -31.66 20.63 -0.29
CA ASP A 56 -31.32 20.95 -1.69
C ASP A 56 -29.87 21.17 -2.18
N THR A 57 -29.76 21.18 -3.52
CA THR A 57 -28.59 21.00 -4.41
C THR A 57 -28.91 21.81 -5.67
N PRO A 58 -28.00 22.60 -6.32
CA PRO A 58 -26.90 22.01 -7.11
C PRO A 58 -25.63 22.88 -7.39
N ALA A 59 -24.72 22.30 -8.20
CA ALA A 59 -23.73 22.95 -9.09
C ALA A 59 -22.41 23.55 -8.53
N ASN A 60 -21.34 22.73 -8.54
CA ASN A 60 -20.14 22.81 -9.42
C ASN A 60 -19.72 24.17 -10.06
N PRO A 61 -18.41 24.50 -10.31
CA PRO A 61 -17.13 23.90 -9.86
C PRO A 61 -16.10 24.93 -9.31
N LYS A 62 -14.88 24.44 -8.98
CA LYS A 62 -13.60 25.17 -8.80
C LYS A 62 -13.52 26.24 -7.69
N GLU A 63 -12.64 25.97 -6.71
CA GLU A 63 -11.46 26.84 -6.49
C GLU A 63 -10.35 26.06 -5.77
N GLN A 64 -9.34 25.64 -6.54
CA GLN A 64 -8.01 25.32 -5.99
C GLN A 64 -7.25 26.63 -5.91
N GLU A 65 -7.08 27.22 -4.73
CA GLU A 65 -6.16 28.34 -4.59
C GLU A 65 -4.75 27.93 -5.02
N SER A 66 -4.17 28.71 -5.91
CA SER A 66 -2.94 28.38 -6.61
C SER A 66 -1.73 28.42 -5.67
N ARG A 67 -1.03 27.29 -5.53
CA ARG A 67 0.40 27.31 -5.19
C ARG A 67 1.15 27.97 -6.35
N SER A 68 1.42 29.27 -6.25
CA SER A 68 2.26 30.00 -7.19
C SER A 68 3.70 29.45 -7.17
N PRO A 69 4.41 29.42 -8.32
CA PRO A 69 5.71 28.76 -8.43
C PRO A 69 6.92 29.64 -8.04
N ASP A 70 6.79 30.97 -8.05
CA ASP A 70 7.92 31.92 -8.10
C ASP A 70 8.51 32.29 -6.72
N LEU A 71 8.89 31.29 -5.91
CA LEU A 71 9.25 31.48 -4.49
C LEU A 71 10.72 31.13 -4.22
N ARG A 72 11.50 32.15 -3.82
CA ARG A 72 12.96 32.05 -3.66
C ARG A 72 13.37 31.67 -2.23
N PHE A 73 14.47 30.93 -2.10
CA PHE A 73 15.19 30.73 -0.84
C PHE A 73 16.42 31.63 -0.79
N VAL A 74 16.70 32.20 0.39
CA VAL A 74 17.81 33.14 0.63
C VAL A 74 18.51 32.77 1.94
N ALA A 75 19.83 32.57 1.88
CA ALA A 75 20.65 32.35 3.06
C ALA A 75 20.60 33.55 4.02
N LEU A 76 20.35 33.31 5.32
CA LEU A 76 20.20 34.37 6.32
C LEU A 76 21.44 35.27 6.42
N SER A 77 22.63 34.73 6.16
CA SER A 77 23.90 35.47 6.12
C SER A 77 23.99 36.54 5.03
N LYS A 78 23.12 36.49 4.01
CA LYS A 78 23.04 37.48 2.92
C LYS A 78 21.97 38.57 3.16
N ILE A 79 21.28 38.52 4.30
CA ILE A 79 20.18 39.44 4.64
C ILE A 79 20.68 40.50 5.63
N ILE A 80 20.69 41.75 5.17
CA ILE A 80 21.18 42.93 5.90
C ILE A 80 19.99 43.81 6.31
N PRO A 81 19.95 44.43 7.51
CA PRO A 81 18.91 45.40 7.85
C PRO A 81 18.97 46.64 6.94
N LEU A 82 17.81 47.23 6.64
CA LEU A 82 17.73 48.49 5.87
C LEU A 82 18.52 49.62 6.56
N PRO A 83 19.50 50.25 5.90
CA PRO A 83 20.22 51.38 6.48
C PRO A 83 19.33 52.63 6.51
N GLY A 84 19.41 53.40 7.61
CA GLY A 84 18.72 54.69 7.76
C GLY A 84 17.29 54.63 8.32
N THR A 85 16.76 53.47 8.71
CA THR A 85 15.42 53.39 9.31
C THR A 85 15.39 53.94 10.74
N TYR A 86 14.58 54.98 10.98
CA TYR A 86 14.38 55.61 12.30
C TYR A 86 13.72 54.73 13.38
N VAL A 87 13.32 53.49 13.02
CA VAL A 87 12.77 52.49 13.94
C VAL A 87 13.84 51.41 14.14
N LYS A 88 14.30 51.23 15.39
CA LYS A 88 15.13 50.09 15.77
C LYS A 88 14.24 48.87 16.00
N ASP A 89 14.52 47.77 15.31
CA ASP A 89 13.91 46.48 15.63
C ASP A 89 14.68 45.85 16.79
N GLU A 90 14.09 45.86 18.00
CA GLU A 90 14.71 45.20 19.15
C GLU A 90 14.39 43.69 19.15
N PRO A 91 15.40 42.80 19.30
CA PRO A 91 15.16 41.37 19.33
C PRO A 91 14.45 40.97 20.63
N ARG A 92 13.32 40.26 20.51
CA ARG A 92 12.64 39.63 21.65
C ARG A 92 13.56 38.57 22.26
N LYS A 93 13.53 38.42 23.60
CA LYS A 93 14.34 37.41 24.31
C LYS A 93 13.99 35.99 23.88
N ASP A 94 12.69 35.70 23.77
CA ASP A 94 12.17 34.38 23.40
C ASP A 94 11.36 34.43 22.10
N TYR A 95 11.66 33.51 21.18
CA TYR A 95 10.88 33.25 19.97
C TYR A 95 10.25 31.84 19.93
N SER A 96 10.33 31.08 21.02
CA SER A 96 9.92 29.67 21.12
C SER A 96 8.55 29.34 20.51
N GLY A 97 7.52 30.15 20.80
CA GLY A 97 6.18 29.98 20.22
C GLY A 97 6.12 30.17 18.70
N LEU A 98 6.88 31.13 18.15
CA LEU A 98 6.97 31.35 16.70
C LEU A 98 7.75 30.22 16.01
N ILE A 99 8.79 29.71 16.68
CA ILE A 99 9.57 28.56 16.21
C ILE A 99 8.71 27.29 16.17
N ALA A 100 7.87 27.07 17.18
CA ALA A 100 6.94 25.94 17.22
C ALA A 100 5.87 26.02 16.11
N ASP A 101 5.31 27.21 15.88
CA ASP A 101 4.33 27.44 14.81
C ASP A 101 4.96 27.24 13.41
N ILE A 102 6.14 27.81 13.16
CA ILE A 102 6.88 27.62 11.90
C ILE A 102 7.23 26.15 11.67
N LYS A 103 7.62 25.40 12.72
CA LYS A 103 7.91 23.95 12.60
C LYS A 103 6.66 23.09 12.33
N LYS A 104 5.47 23.54 12.74
CA LYS A 104 4.21 22.81 12.55
C LYS A 104 3.49 23.16 11.25
N ASN A 105 3.41 24.46 10.95
CA ASN A 105 2.54 25.03 9.92
C ASN A 105 3.33 25.69 8.77
N GLY A 106 4.66 25.69 8.83
CA GLY A 106 5.52 26.38 7.88
C GLY A 106 5.49 27.91 8.04
N LEU A 107 6.22 28.61 7.17
CA LEU A 107 6.25 30.07 7.18
C LEU A 107 4.99 30.64 6.49
N GLN A 108 3.93 30.86 7.29
CA GLN A 108 2.60 31.32 6.84
C GLN A 108 2.56 32.68 6.11
N LYS A 109 3.58 33.53 6.28
CA LYS A 109 3.77 34.77 5.50
C LYS A 109 5.22 34.87 5.01
N PRO A 110 5.49 35.11 3.71
CA PRO A 110 6.85 35.22 3.18
C PRO A 110 7.58 36.44 3.76
N ILE A 111 8.91 36.35 3.84
CA ILE A 111 9.77 37.47 4.23
C ILE A 111 9.98 38.37 3.00
N ILE A 112 9.86 39.69 3.16
CA ILE A 112 9.94 40.65 2.05
C ILE A 112 11.33 41.29 2.03
N LEU A 113 12.05 41.10 0.93
CA LEU A 113 13.42 41.56 0.73
C LEU A 113 13.51 42.54 -0.45
N ARG A 114 14.36 43.56 -0.32
CA ARG A 114 14.80 44.45 -1.40
C ARG A 114 16.13 43.93 -1.96
N LYS A 115 16.27 43.85 -3.28
CA LYS A 115 17.56 43.61 -3.96
C LYS A 115 18.51 44.80 -3.71
N SER A 116 19.72 44.55 -3.20
CA SER A 116 20.73 45.58 -2.99
C SER A 116 21.37 46.03 -4.33
N GLU A 117 22.06 47.17 -4.31
CA GLU A 117 22.87 47.66 -5.45
C GLU A 117 24.22 46.92 -5.57
N LYS A 118 24.59 46.13 -4.56
CA LYS A 118 25.70 45.17 -4.60
C LYS A 118 25.18 43.77 -4.95
N GLU A 119 25.90 43.04 -5.79
CA GLU A 119 25.56 41.66 -6.11
C GLU A 119 25.57 40.76 -4.86
N GLY A 120 24.51 39.96 -4.69
CA GLY A 120 24.40 38.96 -3.63
C GLY A 120 23.92 39.44 -2.26
N GLU A 121 23.85 40.75 -1.99
CA GLU A 121 23.27 41.31 -0.76
C GLU A 121 21.76 41.56 -0.89
N PHE A 122 20.98 41.26 0.16
CA PHE A 122 19.55 41.56 0.23
C PHE A 122 19.22 42.42 1.47
N GLN A 123 18.35 43.41 1.32
CA GLN A 123 17.95 44.32 2.40
C GLN A 123 16.57 43.94 2.96
N LEU A 124 16.45 43.81 4.28
CA LEU A 124 15.23 43.31 4.93
C LEU A 124 14.15 44.39 5.08
N VAL A 125 13.04 44.23 4.36
CA VAL A 125 11.91 45.17 4.37
C VAL A 125 10.88 44.80 5.45
N ASP A 126 10.38 43.56 5.44
CA ASP A 126 9.52 42.99 6.48
C ASP A 126 9.92 41.53 6.78
N GLY A 127 9.83 41.14 8.05
CA GLY A 127 10.10 39.78 8.52
C GLY A 127 11.13 39.64 9.63
N PHE A 128 11.62 40.72 10.24
CA PHE A 128 12.69 40.69 11.26
C PHE A 128 12.52 39.61 12.35
N HIS A 129 11.35 39.56 13.01
CA HIS A 129 11.08 38.54 14.03
C HIS A 129 10.98 37.10 13.47
N ARG A 130 10.62 36.94 12.19
CA ARG A 130 10.64 35.64 11.49
C ARG A 130 12.08 35.22 11.18
N CYS A 131 12.93 36.12 10.68
CA CYS A 131 14.37 35.88 10.52
C CYS A 131 15.02 35.47 11.84
N LYS A 132 14.81 36.23 12.93
CA LYS A 132 15.44 35.93 14.23
C LYS A 132 14.92 34.64 14.89
N ALA A 133 13.66 34.27 14.66
CA ALA A 133 13.16 32.95 15.08
C ALA A 133 13.83 31.80 14.30
N LEU A 134 14.02 31.94 12.98
CA LEU A 134 14.68 30.94 12.14
C LEU A 134 16.17 30.78 12.46
N GLU A 135 16.85 31.90 12.74
CA GLU A 135 18.24 31.95 13.19
C GLU A 135 18.41 31.21 14.54
N GLN A 136 17.51 31.46 15.51
CA GLN A 136 17.47 30.70 16.78
C GLN A 136 17.05 29.23 16.59
N ALA A 137 16.32 28.90 15.53
CA ALA A 137 15.95 27.52 15.20
C ALA A 137 17.06 26.74 14.47
N GLY A 138 18.20 27.37 14.16
CA GLY A 138 19.33 26.75 13.46
C GLY A 138 19.13 26.61 11.95
N MET A 139 18.17 27.32 11.35
CA MET A 139 17.92 27.28 9.91
C MET A 139 18.83 28.27 9.18
N LEU A 140 19.60 27.79 8.20
CA LEU A 140 20.57 28.60 7.46
C LEU A 140 19.93 29.47 6.35
N GLU A 141 18.75 29.08 5.88
CA GLU A 141 18.05 29.71 4.76
C GLU A 141 16.58 29.99 5.09
N VAL A 142 16.01 31.00 4.42
CA VAL A 142 14.60 31.38 4.55
C VAL A 142 13.93 31.57 3.19
N ARG A 143 12.66 31.18 3.10
CA ARG A 143 11.78 31.46 1.97
C ARG A 143 11.36 32.94 1.99
N ALA A 144 11.70 33.67 0.93
CA ALA A 144 11.55 35.12 0.86
C ALA A 144 11.23 35.61 -0.56
N ASP A 145 10.42 36.66 -0.62
CA ASP A 145 10.02 37.31 -1.87
C ASP A 145 10.95 38.52 -2.09
N VAL A 146 11.65 38.55 -3.23
CA VAL A 146 12.63 39.60 -3.55
C VAL A 146 12.02 40.60 -4.53
N TYR A 147 12.00 41.86 -4.13
CA TYR A 147 11.47 42.96 -4.94
C TYR A 147 12.56 43.96 -5.35
N GLU A 148 12.43 44.51 -6.56
CA GLU A 148 13.13 45.70 -7.03
C GLU A 148 12.28 46.94 -6.71
N MET A 149 12.76 47.72 -5.73
CA MET A 149 12.15 48.95 -5.21
C MET A 149 13.24 49.93 -4.74
N THR A 150 12.92 51.22 -4.59
CA THR A 150 13.86 52.21 -4.05
C THR A 150 13.94 52.13 -2.51
N LEU A 151 15.02 52.67 -1.93
CA LEU A 151 15.18 52.72 -0.47
C LEU A 151 14.08 53.55 0.22
N ALA A 152 13.57 54.60 -0.46
CA ALA A 152 12.43 55.38 -0.02
C ALA A 152 11.15 54.52 0.03
N GLN A 153 10.82 53.82 -1.07
CA GLN A 153 9.66 52.92 -1.16
C GLN A 153 9.70 51.81 -0.10
N ALA A 154 10.88 51.20 0.13
CA ALA A 154 11.08 50.20 1.18
C ALA A 154 10.80 50.78 2.58
N SER A 155 11.28 52.01 2.83
CA SER A 155 11.11 52.70 4.12
C SER A 155 9.67 53.16 4.37
N GLU A 156 8.94 53.54 3.31
CA GLU A 156 7.53 53.90 3.37
C GLU A 156 6.63 52.68 3.57
N TYR A 157 6.86 51.60 2.83
CA TYR A 157 6.13 50.34 3.01
C TYR A 157 6.32 49.78 4.43
N ARG A 158 7.56 49.73 4.91
CA ARG A 158 7.90 49.30 6.27
C ARG A 158 7.25 50.17 7.37
N ARG A 159 6.96 51.45 7.08
CA ARG A 159 6.21 52.34 7.96
C ARG A 159 4.70 52.10 7.89
N GLY A 160 4.14 51.98 6.68
CA GLY A 160 2.69 51.90 6.45
C GLY A 160 2.06 50.52 6.64
N HIS A 161 2.77 49.44 6.29
CA HIS A 161 2.26 48.06 6.39
C HIS A 161 2.02 47.63 7.86
N ARG A 162 2.76 48.22 8.82
CA ARG A 162 2.58 47.99 10.26
C ARG A 162 1.16 48.32 10.74
N ASP A 163 0.59 49.40 10.19
CA ASP A 163 -0.74 49.91 10.59
C ASP A 163 -1.83 49.59 9.56
N LYS A 164 -1.46 49.11 8.36
CA LYS A 164 -2.38 48.70 7.28
C LYS A 164 -1.93 47.38 6.63
N PRO A 165 -2.38 46.21 7.14
CA PRO A 165 -1.93 44.88 6.69
C PRO A 165 -2.31 44.44 5.25
N LEU A 166 -2.99 45.30 4.48
CA LEU A 166 -3.38 45.06 3.07
C LEU A 166 -2.71 46.04 2.09
N MET A 167 -1.68 46.77 2.52
CA MET A 167 -0.92 47.63 1.62
C MET A 167 -0.17 46.77 0.57
N PRO A 168 -0.28 47.05 -0.75
CA PRO A 168 0.48 46.33 -1.77
C PRO A 168 1.97 46.64 -1.64
N VAL A 169 2.83 45.65 -1.92
CA VAL A 169 4.28 45.83 -1.90
C VAL A 169 4.69 46.74 -3.07
N PRO A 170 5.37 47.88 -2.84
CA PRO A 170 5.82 48.75 -3.93
C PRO A 170 7.03 48.14 -4.65
N GLY A 171 7.07 48.26 -5.97
CA GLY A 171 8.15 47.74 -6.82
C GLY A 171 7.70 46.59 -7.72
N LYS A 172 8.67 45.89 -8.31
CA LYS A 172 8.43 44.66 -9.09
C LYS A 172 8.96 43.46 -8.32
N LEU A 173 8.17 42.40 -8.20
CA LEU A 173 8.68 41.09 -7.78
C LEU A 173 9.71 40.64 -8.84
N VAL A 174 10.89 40.21 -8.39
CA VAL A 174 11.95 39.70 -9.28
C VAL A 174 11.68 38.22 -9.54
N PRO A 175 11.35 37.79 -10.78
CA PRO A 175 11.15 36.38 -11.08
C PRO A 175 12.42 35.58 -10.83
N TYR A 176 12.29 34.29 -10.52
CA TYR A 176 13.43 33.40 -10.36
C TYR A 176 14.06 33.16 -11.75
N PRO A 177 15.34 33.54 -11.99
CA PRO A 177 16.04 33.10 -13.20
C PRO A 177 16.20 31.58 -13.15
N PRO A 178 16.12 30.85 -14.28
CA PRO A 178 16.63 29.49 -14.31
C PRO A 178 18.11 29.52 -13.89
N GLU A 179 18.52 28.59 -13.02
CA GLU A 179 19.88 28.61 -12.48
C GLU A 179 20.90 28.19 -13.53
N GLU A 180 21.53 29.19 -14.17
CA GLU A 180 22.86 29.00 -14.74
C GLU A 180 23.80 28.50 -13.62
N PRO A 181 24.49 27.36 -13.79
CA PRO A 181 25.34 26.80 -12.76
C PRO A 181 26.47 27.79 -12.40
N ALA A 182 26.81 27.84 -11.12
CA ALA A 182 27.80 28.79 -10.60
C ALA A 182 29.13 28.67 -11.37
N LYS A 183 29.66 29.82 -11.80
CA LYS A 183 30.86 29.94 -12.64
C LYS A 183 32.05 29.20 -12.00
N ALA A 184 32.42 28.06 -12.57
CA ALA A 184 33.74 27.48 -12.40
C ALA A 184 34.79 28.36 -13.11
N ASP A 185 36.01 28.38 -12.59
CA ASP A 185 37.11 29.13 -13.21
C ASP A 185 37.52 28.57 -14.58
N LYS A 186 38.11 29.44 -15.40
CA LYS A 186 38.28 29.27 -16.85
C LYS A 186 39.05 28.00 -17.26
N ALA A 187 38.42 27.20 -18.12
CA ALA A 187 39.08 26.44 -19.18
C ALA A 187 38.43 26.83 -20.54
N PRO A 188 39.17 26.79 -21.67
CA PRO A 188 38.73 27.43 -22.92
C PRO A 188 37.71 26.61 -23.73
N GLU A 189 37.05 27.31 -24.66
CA GLU A 189 36.03 26.80 -25.58
C GLU A 189 36.59 25.73 -26.56
N PRO A 190 35.81 24.68 -26.89
CA PRO A 190 36.11 23.80 -28.01
C PRO A 190 35.70 24.47 -29.36
N PRO A 191 36.43 24.23 -30.46
CA PRO A 191 36.09 24.76 -31.77
C PRO A 191 34.84 24.12 -32.37
N ALA A 192 34.15 24.84 -33.25
CA ALA A 192 32.88 24.42 -33.81
C ALA A 192 33.00 23.32 -34.89
N GLY A 193 32.10 22.33 -34.80
CA GLY A 193 31.53 21.65 -35.96
C GLY A 193 32.34 20.52 -36.60
N LYS A 194 31.93 19.27 -36.31
CA LYS A 194 31.80 18.21 -37.32
C LYS A 194 30.73 17.20 -36.92
N GLU A 195 30.35 16.36 -37.87
CA GLU A 195 29.10 15.59 -37.87
C GLU A 195 29.23 14.22 -37.17
N LEU A 196 28.11 13.50 -37.10
CA LEU A 196 27.99 12.19 -36.45
C LEU A 196 28.76 11.11 -37.23
N GLU A 197 29.73 10.47 -36.57
CA GLU A 197 30.35 9.20 -36.99
C GLU A 197 30.35 8.24 -35.78
N ASP A 198 30.26 6.92 -36.03
CA ASP A 198 30.06 5.91 -34.99
C ASP A 198 31.31 5.66 -34.13
N GLU A 199 31.41 6.29 -32.95
CA GLU A 199 32.48 5.98 -31.99
C GLU A 199 32.29 4.61 -31.32
N GLU A 200 33.15 3.65 -31.67
CA GLU A 200 33.39 2.46 -30.85
C GLU A 200 33.82 2.86 -29.43
N LEU A 201 33.36 2.10 -28.42
CA LEU A 201 33.71 2.31 -27.02
C LEU A 201 35.24 2.50 -26.80
N PRO A 202 35.68 3.58 -26.13
CA PRO A 202 37.09 3.82 -25.87
C PRO A 202 37.67 2.71 -24.96
N LYS A 203 38.67 2.01 -25.48
CA LYS A 203 39.22 0.74 -24.94
C LYS A 203 39.96 0.87 -23.61
N ASP A 204 40.10 2.09 -23.07
CA ASP A 204 40.83 2.41 -21.83
C ASP A 204 39.96 2.89 -20.65
N LEU A 205 38.62 2.72 -20.70
CA LEU A 205 37.73 3.03 -19.57
C LEU A 205 37.90 2.03 -18.40
N LYS A 206 39.00 2.18 -17.65
CA LYS A 206 39.42 1.32 -16.53
C LYS A 206 38.60 1.58 -15.26
N ILE A 207 37.33 1.19 -15.27
CA ILE A 207 36.49 1.17 -14.06
C ILE A 207 37.05 0.10 -13.09
N PRO A 208 37.25 0.41 -11.79
CA PRO A 208 37.69 -0.56 -10.80
C PRO A 208 36.60 -1.61 -10.53
N LEU A 209 36.75 -2.79 -11.13
CA LEU A 209 35.87 -3.94 -10.95
C LEU A 209 36.00 -4.52 -9.52
N THR A 210 35.08 -4.17 -8.63
CA THR A 210 35.06 -4.76 -7.28
C THR A 210 34.54 -6.19 -7.31
N LYS A 211 35.25 -7.09 -6.62
CA LYS A 211 34.78 -8.43 -6.26
C LYS A 211 34.00 -8.36 -4.95
N GLU A 212 33.17 -9.38 -4.68
CA GLU A 212 32.46 -9.47 -3.41
C GLU A 212 33.43 -9.41 -2.22
N GLY A 213 33.10 -8.58 -1.22
CA GLY A 213 33.94 -8.34 -0.03
C GLY A 213 34.98 -7.21 -0.15
N GLN A 214 35.08 -6.52 -1.30
CA GLN A 214 35.94 -5.33 -1.45
C GLN A 214 35.14 -4.02 -1.28
N PRO A 215 35.78 -2.90 -0.86
CA PRO A 215 35.09 -1.62 -0.66
C PRO A 215 34.49 -1.12 -1.98
N GLU A 216 33.17 -0.93 -1.99
CA GLU A 216 32.40 -0.60 -3.18
C GLU A 216 32.78 0.77 -3.73
N THR A 217 33.38 0.81 -4.92
CA THR A 217 33.76 2.07 -5.56
C THR A 217 32.59 2.62 -6.37
N VAL A 218 31.94 3.67 -5.84
CA VAL A 218 30.89 4.38 -6.56
C VAL A 218 31.50 5.15 -7.73
N THR A 219 30.99 4.89 -8.93
CA THR A 219 31.38 5.55 -10.20
C THR A 219 30.14 6.24 -10.78
N THR A 220 30.29 7.23 -11.65
CA THR A 220 29.15 7.82 -12.39
C THR A 220 29.07 7.24 -13.79
N MET A 221 27.87 6.90 -14.28
CA MET A 221 27.65 6.48 -15.67
C MET A 221 26.37 7.06 -16.25
N LYS A 222 26.37 7.29 -17.57
CA LYS A 222 25.16 7.66 -18.30
C LYS A 222 24.11 6.56 -18.27
N VAL A 223 22.86 6.92 -17.97
CA VAL A 223 21.69 6.04 -17.92
C VAL A 223 21.47 5.32 -19.26
N ALA A 224 21.84 5.93 -20.39
CA ALA A 224 21.77 5.31 -21.72
C ALA A 224 22.73 4.10 -21.89
N ASN A 225 23.81 4.03 -21.12
CA ASN A 225 24.80 2.95 -21.21
C ASN A 225 24.42 1.73 -20.35
N ILE A 226 23.29 1.79 -19.64
CA ILE A 226 22.80 0.76 -18.73
C ILE A 226 21.56 0.09 -19.34
N ARG A 227 21.67 -1.20 -19.66
CA ARG A 227 20.56 -2.03 -20.12
C ARG A 227 19.69 -2.47 -18.92
N PRO A 228 18.36 -2.59 -19.08
CA PRO A 228 17.50 -3.17 -18.04
C PRO A 228 17.79 -4.67 -17.85
N PHE A 229 17.50 -5.23 -16.67
CA PHE A 229 17.69 -6.66 -16.43
C PHE A 229 16.76 -7.51 -17.30
N GLU A 230 17.32 -8.48 -18.01
CA GLU A 230 16.56 -9.42 -18.82
C GLU A 230 15.59 -10.25 -17.96
N GLY A 231 14.29 -10.22 -18.29
CA GLY A 231 13.28 -11.00 -17.57
C GLY A 231 13.04 -10.56 -16.12
N HIS A 232 13.34 -9.31 -15.75
CA HIS A 232 13.13 -8.78 -14.40
C HIS A 232 11.70 -9.09 -13.87
N PRO A 233 11.55 -9.80 -12.73
CA PRO A 233 10.25 -10.33 -12.33
C PRO A 233 9.32 -9.31 -11.64
N PHE A 234 9.86 -8.17 -11.20
CA PHE A 234 9.12 -7.10 -10.53
C PHE A 234 8.81 -5.96 -11.50
N ALA A 235 7.55 -5.53 -11.56
CA ALA A 235 7.16 -4.42 -12.42
C ALA A 235 7.60 -3.07 -11.81
N VAL A 236 8.09 -2.15 -12.65
CA VAL A 236 8.23 -0.75 -12.27
C VAL A 236 6.90 -0.05 -12.54
N ARG A 237 6.24 0.41 -11.49
CA ARG A 237 4.93 1.08 -11.56
C ARG A 237 5.14 2.58 -11.38
N ASP A 238 4.66 3.40 -12.32
CA ASP A 238 4.71 4.86 -12.25
C ASP A 238 3.58 5.40 -11.32
N ASN A 239 3.59 4.95 -10.07
CA ASN A 239 2.63 5.32 -9.03
C ASN A 239 3.00 6.65 -8.33
N LYS A 240 2.24 7.06 -7.31
CA LYS A 240 2.50 8.31 -6.56
C LYS A 240 3.94 8.38 -6.02
N ASP A 241 4.40 7.33 -5.36
CA ASP A 241 5.76 7.27 -4.78
C ASP A 241 6.87 7.13 -5.85
N MET A 242 6.56 6.84 -7.11
CA MET A 242 7.49 7.11 -8.22
C MET A 242 7.66 8.62 -8.43
N TRP A 243 6.57 9.40 -8.43
CA TRP A 243 6.63 10.86 -8.56
C TRP A 243 7.29 11.51 -7.34
N ASP A 244 6.99 11.06 -6.12
CA ASP A 244 7.68 11.54 -4.91
C ASP A 244 9.20 11.21 -4.96
N LEU A 245 9.58 10.06 -5.54
CA LEU A 245 10.99 9.68 -5.77
C LEU A 245 11.67 10.55 -6.86
N VAL A 246 10.98 10.84 -7.97
CA VAL A 246 11.44 11.78 -9.00
C VAL A 246 11.69 13.16 -8.40
N ASP A 247 10.75 13.64 -7.58
CA ASP A 247 10.83 14.94 -6.92
C ASP A 247 11.92 15.00 -5.84
N SER A 248 12.29 13.87 -5.24
CA SER A 248 13.45 13.75 -4.34
C SER A 248 14.76 13.76 -5.13
N ILE A 249 14.85 12.96 -6.20
CA ILE A 249 16.03 12.86 -7.07
C ILE A 249 16.35 14.19 -7.77
N LYS A 250 15.35 15.00 -8.13
CA LYS A 250 15.55 16.37 -8.65
C LYS A 250 16.15 17.34 -7.61
N LYS A 251 15.93 17.11 -6.31
CA LYS A 251 16.35 18.02 -5.22
C LYS A 251 17.68 17.63 -4.58
N PHE A 252 17.96 16.32 -4.49
CA PHE A 252 19.10 15.77 -3.75
C PHE A 252 20.00 14.86 -4.59
N GLY A 253 19.69 14.66 -5.86
CA GLY A 253 20.32 13.64 -6.68
C GLY A 253 19.97 12.22 -6.23
N VAL A 254 20.72 11.24 -6.73
CA VAL A 254 20.55 9.83 -6.39
C VAL A 254 21.46 9.48 -5.20
N LEU A 255 20.91 9.54 -3.99
CA LEU A 255 21.65 9.31 -2.74
C LEU A 255 22.18 7.87 -2.60
N GLU A 256 21.43 6.87 -3.07
CA GLU A 256 21.85 5.47 -3.09
C GLU A 256 22.30 5.06 -4.50
N PRO A 257 23.55 4.62 -4.71
CA PRO A 257 24.02 4.18 -6.01
C PRO A 257 23.29 2.90 -6.48
N VAL A 258 23.07 2.79 -7.79
CA VAL A 258 22.45 1.60 -8.40
C VAL A 258 23.50 0.52 -8.69
N MET A 259 23.12 -0.75 -8.65
CA MET A 259 24.05 -1.86 -8.86
C MET A 259 23.98 -2.37 -10.30
N VAL A 260 25.13 -2.49 -10.96
CA VAL A 260 25.24 -3.01 -12.33
C VAL A 260 26.30 -4.10 -12.45
N ILE A 261 26.17 -4.94 -13.47
CA ILE A 261 27.19 -5.92 -13.91
C ILE A 261 27.65 -5.61 -15.34
N PRO A 262 28.88 -5.99 -15.73
CA PRO A 262 29.30 -6.00 -17.13
C PRO A 262 28.44 -6.99 -17.94
N HIS A 263 27.99 -6.57 -19.13
CA HIS A 263 27.22 -7.42 -20.04
C HIS A 263 28.11 -8.11 -21.08
N LYS A 264 27.72 -9.31 -21.54
CA LYS A 264 28.53 -10.13 -22.47
C LYS A 264 28.78 -9.43 -23.82
N ASP A 265 27.73 -8.81 -24.35
CA ASP A 265 27.78 -8.06 -25.64
C ASP A 265 28.20 -6.58 -25.44
N GLY A 266 29.03 -6.32 -24.43
CA GLY A 266 29.44 -4.98 -24.03
C GLY A 266 28.36 -4.15 -23.33
N GLY A 267 28.80 -3.07 -22.67
CA GLY A 267 27.96 -2.23 -21.82
C GLY A 267 27.67 -2.88 -20.45
N TYR A 268 26.67 -2.32 -19.74
CA TYR A 268 26.32 -2.73 -18.39
C TYR A 268 24.84 -3.10 -18.30
N GLU A 269 24.49 -3.99 -17.36
CA GLU A 269 23.12 -4.40 -17.09
C GLU A 269 22.75 -4.10 -15.62
N MET A 270 21.56 -3.52 -15.42
CA MET A 270 21.04 -3.11 -14.12
C MET A 270 20.65 -4.32 -13.26
N VAL A 271 21.33 -4.58 -12.15
CA VAL A 271 20.98 -5.66 -11.20
C VAL A 271 19.95 -5.17 -10.18
N SER A 272 20.15 -3.97 -9.60
CA SER A 272 19.23 -3.40 -8.62
C SER A 272 19.28 -1.88 -8.63
N GLY A 273 18.10 -1.24 -8.54
CA GLY A 273 17.95 0.21 -8.73
C GLY A 273 16.97 0.63 -9.82
N HIS A 274 16.24 -0.30 -10.46
CA HIS A 274 15.29 -0.03 -11.55
C HIS A 274 14.30 1.13 -11.28
N ARG A 275 13.79 1.30 -10.05
CA ARG A 275 12.96 2.48 -9.69
C ARG A 275 13.75 3.79 -9.74
N ARG A 276 15.00 3.82 -9.26
CA ARG A 276 15.88 5.01 -9.31
C ARG A 276 16.25 5.34 -10.76
N MET A 277 16.56 4.33 -11.59
CA MET A 277 16.81 4.51 -13.02
C MET A 277 15.60 5.12 -13.75
N ARG A 278 14.39 4.58 -13.53
CA ARG A 278 13.14 5.14 -14.06
C ARG A 278 12.91 6.58 -13.58
N ALA A 279 13.16 6.85 -12.31
CA ALA A 279 13.03 8.19 -11.76
C ALA A 279 14.06 9.18 -12.34
N CYS A 280 15.28 8.76 -12.67
CA CYS A 280 16.27 9.60 -13.37
C CYS A 280 15.81 9.94 -14.80
N GLN A 281 15.28 8.97 -15.54
CA GLN A 281 14.68 9.20 -16.87
C GLN A 281 13.52 10.20 -16.80
N LEU A 282 12.62 10.05 -15.84
CA LEU A 282 11.50 10.98 -15.59
C LEU A 282 11.95 12.34 -15.01
N ALA A 283 13.16 12.42 -14.46
CA ALA A 283 13.77 13.65 -13.97
C ALA A 283 14.55 14.43 -15.04
N GLY A 284 14.92 13.79 -16.15
CA GLY A 284 15.83 14.36 -17.15
C GLY A 284 17.31 14.29 -16.76
N ILE A 285 17.67 13.40 -15.83
CA ILE A 285 19.05 13.22 -15.37
C ILE A 285 19.74 12.17 -16.24
N GLU A 286 20.79 12.59 -16.97
CA GLU A 286 21.59 11.70 -17.81
C GLU A 286 22.50 10.78 -17.01
N ASP A 287 23.09 11.25 -15.91
CA ASP A 287 24.15 10.57 -15.17
C ASP A 287 23.66 10.03 -13.82
N ILE A 288 23.92 8.74 -13.57
CA ILE A 288 23.50 8.04 -12.35
C ILE A 288 24.73 7.44 -11.62
N PRO A 289 24.84 7.56 -10.29
CA PRO A 289 25.89 6.88 -9.53
C PRO A 289 25.63 5.38 -9.49
N VAL A 290 26.65 4.61 -9.81
CA VAL A 290 26.64 3.16 -9.96
C VAL A 290 27.70 2.48 -9.09
N ILE A 291 27.44 1.24 -8.70
CA ILE A 291 28.45 0.28 -8.24
C ILE A 291 28.53 -0.82 -9.29
N VAL A 292 29.70 -0.97 -9.92
CA VAL A 292 29.98 -2.04 -10.88
C VAL A 292 30.54 -3.24 -10.11
N ARG A 293 29.73 -4.29 -9.92
CA ARG A 293 30.19 -5.56 -9.34
C ARG A 293 30.52 -6.55 -10.45
N ASN A 294 31.55 -7.36 -10.25
CA ASN A 294 31.83 -8.52 -11.10
C ASN A 294 31.14 -9.76 -10.52
N LEU A 295 29.93 -10.07 -11.01
CA LEU A 295 29.09 -11.20 -10.59
C LEU A 295 28.75 -12.07 -11.81
N ASP A 296 28.64 -13.38 -11.62
CA ASP A 296 28.07 -14.29 -12.62
C ASP A 296 26.56 -14.06 -12.83
N ARG A 297 26.00 -14.51 -13.95
CA ARG A 297 24.58 -14.36 -14.30
C ARG A 297 23.65 -14.93 -13.23
N ASP A 298 23.97 -16.10 -12.67
CA ASP A 298 23.14 -16.69 -11.61
C ASP A 298 23.32 -15.97 -10.25
N GLU A 299 24.48 -15.34 -10.01
CA GLU A 299 24.71 -14.48 -8.83
C GLU A 299 23.89 -13.20 -8.91
N ALA A 300 23.88 -12.56 -10.08
CA ALA A 300 23.08 -11.38 -10.34
C ALA A 300 21.58 -11.66 -10.20
N ILE A 301 21.09 -12.81 -10.68
CA ILE A 301 19.68 -13.23 -10.47
C ILE A 301 19.36 -13.39 -8.98
N ILE A 302 20.22 -14.07 -8.21
CA ILE A 302 20.00 -14.28 -6.76
C ILE A 302 20.02 -12.94 -6.01
N SER A 303 21.03 -12.10 -6.27
CA SER A 303 21.19 -10.79 -5.62
C SER A 303 20.05 -9.81 -5.95
N MET A 304 19.63 -9.77 -7.22
CA MET A 304 18.46 -9.01 -7.67
C MET A 304 17.21 -9.47 -6.91
N VAL A 305 16.92 -10.77 -6.87
CA VAL A 305 15.74 -11.30 -6.16
C VAL A 305 15.79 -10.98 -4.66
N ASP A 306 16.91 -11.19 -3.99
CA ASP A 306 17.04 -10.97 -2.54
C ASP A 306 17.00 -9.50 -2.11
N SER A 307 17.41 -8.57 -2.99
CA SER A 307 17.23 -7.14 -2.76
C SER A 307 15.76 -6.69 -2.85
N ASN A 308 14.91 -7.47 -3.55
CA ASN A 308 13.50 -7.14 -3.78
C ASN A 308 12.52 -7.94 -2.91
N LEU A 309 12.86 -9.17 -2.49
CA LEU A 309 12.02 -9.98 -1.59
C LEU A 309 11.80 -9.36 -0.20
N LYS A 310 12.62 -8.37 0.18
CA LYS A 310 12.52 -7.64 1.47
C LYS A 310 11.60 -6.42 1.43
N ARG A 311 10.91 -6.17 0.30
CA ARG A 311 9.92 -5.09 0.19
C ARG A 311 8.65 -5.43 0.97
N GLU A 312 8.03 -4.41 1.57
CA GLU A 312 6.74 -4.53 2.27
C GLU A 312 5.60 -4.84 1.29
N GLU A 313 5.64 -4.24 0.09
CA GLU A 313 4.70 -4.52 -1.00
C GLU A 313 5.37 -5.33 -2.13
N ILE A 314 4.88 -6.55 -2.34
CA ILE A 314 5.27 -7.48 -3.41
C ILE A 314 4.02 -8.27 -3.84
N SER A 315 3.71 -8.33 -5.13
CA SER A 315 2.53 -9.08 -5.57
C SER A 315 2.75 -10.60 -5.50
N PRO A 316 1.70 -11.42 -5.28
CA PRO A 316 1.80 -12.87 -5.31
C PRO A 316 2.45 -13.45 -6.57
N MET A 317 2.20 -12.85 -7.75
CA MET A 317 2.79 -13.27 -9.02
C MET A 317 4.23 -12.76 -9.22
N GLU A 318 4.57 -11.55 -8.76
CA GLU A 318 5.96 -11.09 -8.70
C GLU A 318 6.80 -12.02 -7.81
N LYS A 319 6.25 -12.41 -6.65
CA LYS A 319 6.86 -13.41 -5.74
C LYS A 319 6.97 -14.80 -6.38
N ALA A 320 5.96 -15.24 -7.13
CA ALA A 320 6.00 -16.50 -7.88
C ALA A 320 7.09 -16.54 -8.97
N ARG A 321 7.26 -15.44 -9.71
CA ARG A 321 8.29 -15.30 -10.75
C ARG A 321 9.68 -15.23 -10.11
N ALA A 322 9.86 -14.40 -9.08
CA ALA A 322 11.11 -14.26 -8.35
C ALA A 322 11.59 -15.58 -7.71
N TYR A 323 10.69 -16.33 -7.07
CA TYR A 323 11.00 -17.66 -6.53
C TYR A 323 11.42 -18.66 -7.62
N GLN A 324 10.76 -18.67 -8.77
CA GLN A 324 11.14 -19.56 -9.87
C GLN A 324 12.55 -19.21 -10.39
N MET A 325 12.81 -17.92 -10.65
CA MET A 325 14.11 -17.44 -11.14
C MET A 325 15.26 -17.76 -10.17
N LYS A 326 15.08 -17.45 -8.86
CA LYS A 326 16.11 -17.73 -7.85
C LYS A 326 16.31 -19.23 -7.64
N THR A 327 15.25 -20.04 -7.57
CA THR A 327 15.38 -21.51 -7.51
C THR A 327 16.18 -22.05 -8.70
N ASP A 328 15.91 -21.58 -9.91
CA ASP A 328 16.56 -22.12 -11.11
C ASP A 328 18.03 -21.66 -11.22
N ALA A 329 18.34 -20.42 -10.82
CA ALA A 329 19.72 -19.94 -10.69
C ALA A 329 20.53 -20.74 -9.64
N MET A 330 19.93 -20.99 -8.47
CA MET A 330 20.56 -21.84 -7.46
C MET A 330 20.74 -23.29 -7.95
N LYS A 331 19.81 -23.83 -8.74
CA LYS A 331 19.97 -25.17 -9.35
C LYS A 331 21.10 -25.24 -10.37
N ARG A 332 21.34 -24.19 -11.15
CA ARG A 332 22.50 -24.12 -12.06
C ARG A 332 23.80 -24.09 -11.27
N LYS A 333 23.89 -23.20 -10.25
CA LYS A 333 25.06 -23.10 -9.35
C LYS A 333 25.37 -24.37 -8.55
N MET A 334 24.35 -25.07 -8.05
CA MET A 334 24.53 -26.35 -7.34
C MET A 334 24.98 -27.50 -8.27
N GLY A 335 24.84 -27.32 -9.59
CA GLY A 335 25.13 -28.34 -10.58
C GLY A 335 24.22 -29.58 -10.48
N ARG A 336 24.52 -30.58 -11.32
CA ARG A 336 23.91 -31.90 -11.23
C ARG A 336 24.83 -32.81 -10.40
N ARG A 337 24.51 -33.00 -9.12
CA ARG A 337 25.19 -33.96 -8.24
C ARG A 337 25.29 -35.33 -8.90
N THR A 338 26.47 -35.94 -8.86
CA THR A 338 26.72 -37.29 -9.32
C THR A 338 26.11 -38.33 -8.36
N LYS A 339 25.99 -39.58 -8.80
CA LYS A 339 25.53 -40.67 -7.92
C LYS A 339 26.54 -40.97 -6.81
N GLU A 340 27.83 -40.78 -7.09
CA GLU A 340 28.92 -41.01 -6.14
C GLU A 340 28.92 -39.97 -5.02
N GLU A 341 28.76 -38.68 -5.34
CA GLU A 341 28.62 -37.63 -4.31
C GLU A 341 27.39 -37.85 -3.42
N ILE A 342 26.25 -38.24 -4.00
CA ILE A 342 25.03 -38.53 -3.23
C ILE A 342 25.25 -39.73 -2.30
N ALA A 343 25.88 -40.81 -2.78
CA ALA A 343 26.17 -41.98 -1.95
C ALA A 343 27.20 -41.68 -0.84
N GLN A 344 28.17 -40.79 -1.09
CA GLN A 344 29.12 -40.32 -0.07
C GLN A 344 28.44 -39.42 0.98
N ASP A 345 27.59 -38.49 0.55
CA ASP A 345 26.77 -37.65 1.44
C ASP A 345 25.87 -38.53 2.34
N GLU A 346 25.17 -39.51 1.77
CA GLU A 346 24.31 -40.44 2.50
C GLU A 346 25.12 -41.32 3.47
N ALA A 347 26.29 -41.82 3.06
CA ALA A 347 27.19 -42.60 3.94
C ALA A 347 27.77 -41.77 5.10
N MET A 348 27.90 -40.45 4.93
CA MET A 348 28.27 -39.51 6.00
C MET A 348 27.07 -38.94 6.78
N GLY A 349 25.83 -39.33 6.43
CA GLY A 349 24.60 -38.81 7.03
C GLY A 349 24.26 -37.35 6.67
N ILE A 350 24.96 -36.76 5.70
CA ILE A 350 24.85 -35.35 5.31
C ILE A 350 23.70 -35.17 4.32
N LYS A 351 22.49 -34.94 4.83
CA LYS A 351 21.34 -34.60 3.96
C LYS A 351 21.46 -33.15 3.44
N ARG A 352 22.25 -32.93 2.38
CA ARG A 352 22.37 -31.63 1.71
C ARG A 352 21.03 -31.18 1.11
N MET A 353 20.55 -30.02 1.53
CA MET A 353 19.28 -29.42 1.09
C MET A 353 19.16 -29.29 -0.43
N ASN A 354 17.92 -29.30 -0.91
CA ASN A 354 17.56 -28.91 -2.28
C ASN A 354 17.47 -27.38 -2.40
N ALA A 355 17.65 -26.81 -3.59
CA ALA A 355 17.50 -25.36 -3.82
C ALA A 355 16.12 -24.80 -3.37
N ASP A 356 15.05 -25.60 -3.49
CA ASP A 356 13.71 -25.23 -3.02
C ASP A 356 13.52 -25.35 -1.48
N GLU A 357 14.44 -26.02 -0.78
CA GLU A 357 14.52 -26.11 0.69
C GLU A 357 15.42 -25.02 1.26
N GLU A 358 16.52 -24.71 0.58
CA GLU A 358 17.41 -23.60 0.95
C GLU A 358 16.70 -22.24 0.78
N LEU A 359 15.94 -22.04 -0.31
CA LEU A 359 15.08 -20.85 -0.47
C LEU A 359 14.05 -20.75 0.66
N ALA A 360 13.49 -21.88 1.11
CA ALA A 360 12.55 -21.93 2.23
C ALA A 360 13.22 -21.44 3.53
N GLN A 361 14.43 -21.92 3.83
CA GLN A 361 15.18 -21.47 5.00
C GLN A 361 15.55 -19.98 4.92
N GLN A 362 15.99 -19.50 3.76
CA GLN A 362 16.42 -18.12 3.56
C GLN A 362 15.27 -17.10 3.65
N VAL A 363 14.06 -17.46 3.22
CA VAL A 363 12.87 -16.57 3.23
C VAL A 363 11.94 -16.83 4.42
N GLY A 364 12.19 -17.88 5.22
CA GLY A 364 11.35 -18.24 6.38
C GLY A 364 10.00 -18.88 6.01
N GLU A 365 9.86 -19.41 4.80
CA GLU A 365 8.63 -20.06 4.33
C GLU A 365 8.77 -21.58 4.21
N SER A 366 7.66 -22.33 4.23
CA SER A 366 7.73 -23.78 3.98
C SER A 366 8.09 -24.08 2.51
N PRO A 367 8.83 -25.17 2.21
CA PRO A 367 9.09 -25.58 0.81
C PRO A 367 7.79 -25.81 0.02
N ALA A 368 6.72 -26.27 0.67
CA ALA A 368 5.40 -26.42 0.06
C ALA A 368 4.77 -25.06 -0.34
N THR A 369 5.08 -23.98 0.38
CA THR A 369 4.66 -22.61 0.01
C THR A 369 5.40 -22.13 -1.24
N ILE A 370 6.71 -22.34 -1.31
CA ILE A 370 7.52 -22.02 -2.50
C ILE A 370 7.04 -22.79 -3.73
N GLN A 371 6.76 -24.10 -3.62
CA GLN A 371 6.21 -24.86 -4.74
C GLN A 371 4.79 -24.40 -5.14
N ARG A 372 3.95 -23.94 -4.19
CA ARG A 372 2.64 -23.32 -4.51
C ARG A 372 2.82 -22.04 -5.34
N TYR A 373 3.63 -21.09 -4.86
CA TYR A 373 3.94 -19.86 -5.60
C TYR A 373 4.50 -20.17 -7.00
N LYS A 374 5.54 -21.01 -7.11
CA LYS A 374 6.11 -21.40 -8.41
C LYS A 374 5.11 -22.10 -9.34
N THR A 375 4.07 -22.75 -8.79
CA THR A 375 3.00 -23.35 -9.60
C THR A 375 2.08 -22.28 -10.20
N LEU A 376 1.89 -21.11 -9.56
CA LEU A 376 1.07 -20.01 -10.11
C LEU A 376 1.55 -19.52 -11.48
N ASN A 377 2.85 -19.63 -11.78
CA ASN A 377 3.42 -19.28 -13.09
C ASN A 377 2.84 -20.12 -14.27
N LYS A 378 2.01 -21.14 -13.98
CA LYS A 378 1.28 -21.97 -14.95
C LYS A 378 -0.19 -21.53 -15.16
N LEU A 379 -0.61 -20.45 -14.51
CA LEU A 379 -1.92 -19.82 -14.75
C LEU A 379 -1.93 -19.08 -16.09
N VAL A 380 -3.08 -19.08 -16.77
CA VAL A 380 -3.34 -18.12 -17.86
C VAL A 380 -3.35 -16.68 -17.33
N PRO A 381 -2.99 -15.65 -18.14
CA PRO A 381 -2.82 -14.28 -17.66
C PRO A 381 -4.01 -13.72 -16.88
N GLU A 382 -5.23 -13.93 -17.39
CA GLU A 382 -6.50 -13.52 -16.75
C GLU A 382 -6.60 -14.01 -15.28
N LEU A 383 -6.08 -15.20 -14.98
CA LEU A 383 -6.06 -15.77 -13.63
C LEU A 383 -4.82 -15.35 -12.81
N GLN A 384 -3.72 -14.94 -13.46
CA GLN A 384 -2.59 -14.31 -12.76
C GLN A 384 -3.02 -12.93 -12.23
N ASP A 385 -3.72 -12.14 -13.04
CA ASP A 385 -4.20 -10.81 -12.67
C ASP A 385 -5.21 -10.90 -11.51
N MET A 386 -6.16 -11.84 -11.56
CA MET A 386 -7.10 -12.08 -10.45
C MET A 386 -6.42 -12.59 -9.15
N VAL A 387 -5.23 -13.18 -9.22
CA VAL A 387 -4.43 -13.56 -8.05
C VAL A 387 -3.69 -12.34 -7.48
N ASP A 388 -3.17 -11.46 -8.34
CA ASP A 388 -2.50 -10.20 -7.92
C ASP A 388 -3.48 -9.15 -7.38
N GLU A 389 -4.70 -9.10 -7.91
CA GLU A 389 -5.83 -8.33 -7.32
C GLU A 389 -6.36 -8.93 -6.00
N GLY A 390 -5.88 -10.11 -5.59
CA GLY A 390 -6.32 -10.81 -4.38
C GLY A 390 -7.71 -11.46 -4.47
N LYS A 391 -8.39 -11.41 -5.62
CA LYS A 391 -9.69 -12.08 -5.85
C LYS A 391 -9.58 -13.60 -5.70
N ILE A 392 -8.49 -14.19 -6.22
CA ILE A 392 -8.20 -15.62 -6.10
C ILE A 392 -7.09 -15.83 -5.04
N PRO A 393 -7.37 -16.51 -3.92
CA PRO A 393 -6.34 -16.84 -2.93
C PRO A 393 -5.24 -17.73 -3.52
N VAL A 394 -3.98 -17.47 -3.15
CA VAL A 394 -2.77 -18.21 -3.63
C VAL A 394 -2.92 -19.73 -3.59
N ASN A 395 -3.54 -20.29 -2.54
CA ASN A 395 -3.79 -21.73 -2.44
C ASN A 395 -4.75 -22.23 -3.53
N THR A 396 -5.85 -21.51 -3.77
CA THR A 396 -6.85 -21.81 -4.81
C THR A 396 -6.22 -21.68 -6.20
N GLY A 397 -5.46 -20.60 -6.44
CA GLY A 397 -4.72 -20.38 -7.68
C GLY A 397 -3.72 -21.50 -7.97
N ALA A 398 -2.95 -21.96 -6.96
CA ALA A 398 -1.98 -23.04 -7.11
C ALA A 398 -2.62 -24.44 -7.31
N ASP A 399 -3.90 -24.60 -6.97
CA ASP A 399 -4.69 -25.79 -7.33
C ASP A 399 -5.22 -25.68 -8.78
N ILE A 400 -5.79 -24.53 -9.17
CA ILE A 400 -6.27 -24.25 -10.55
C ILE A 400 -5.12 -24.35 -11.58
N ALA A 401 -3.93 -23.88 -11.23
CA ALA A 401 -2.72 -23.91 -12.05
C ALA A 401 -2.20 -25.32 -12.39
N GLN A 402 -2.83 -26.38 -11.88
CA GLN A 402 -2.56 -27.78 -12.25
C GLN A 402 -3.58 -28.35 -13.25
N MET A 403 -4.57 -27.57 -13.67
CA MET A 403 -5.49 -27.88 -14.77
C MET A 403 -4.87 -27.53 -16.13
N LYS A 404 -5.43 -28.05 -17.23
CA LYS A 404 -4.94 -27.74 -18.59
C LYS A 404 -5.23 -26.27 -18.94
N PRO A 405 -4.37 -25.57 -19.71
CA PRO A 405 -4.59 -24.15 -20.03
C PRO A 405 -5.94 -23.83 -20.69
N ALA A 406 -6.50 -24.75 -21.48
CA ALA A 406 -7.84 -24.59 -22.06
C ALA A 406 -8.96 -24.63 -21.01
N GLU A 407 -8.85 -25.50 -20.00
CA GLU A 407 -9.80 -25.61 -18.88
C GLU A 407 -9.70 -24.39 -17.96
N GLN A 408 -8.50 -23.82 -17.80
CA GLN A 408 -8.28 -22.58 -17.06
C GLN A 408 -8.96 -21.38 -17.72
N LYS A 409 -8.96 -21.27 -19.05
CA LYS A 409 -9.68 -20.20 -19.77
C LYS A 409 -11.18 -20.25 -19.56
N VAL A 410 -11.79 -21.43 -19.72
CA VAL A 410 -13.23 -21.62 -19.45
C VAL A 410 -13.58 -21.26 -18.00
N LEU A 411 -12.66 -21.51 -17.05
CA LEU A 411 -12.83 -21.10 -15.66
C LEU A 411 -12.71 -19.57 -15.49
N ALA A 412 -11.79 -18.89 -16.20
CA ALA A 412 -11.69 -17.44 -16.20
C ALA A 412 -12.96 -16.78 -16.78
N ASP A 413 -13.45 -17.29 -17.92
CA ASP A 413 -14.72 -16.88 -18.54
C ASP A 413 -15.90 -17.01 -17.55
N ALA A 414 -15.98 -18.14 -16.84
CA ALA A 414 -17.05 -18.39 -15.86
C ALA A 414 -16.94 -17.46 -14.64
N ILE A 415 -15.74 -17.28 -14.08
CA ILE A 415 -15.46 -16.33 -12.98
C ILE A 415 -15.83 -14.90 -13.37
N GLN A 416 -15.56 -14.48 -14.62
CA GLN A 416 -15.89 -13.15 -15.11
C GLN A 416 -17.39 -12.96 -15.35
N LYS A 417 -18.11 -13.98 -15.83
CA LYS A 417 -19.57 -13.94 -16.05
C LYS A 417 -20.36 -13.91 -14.73
N GLU A 418 -19.97 -14.72 -13.75
CA GLU A 418 -20.71 -14.87 -12.49
C GLU A 418 -20.14 -14.00 -11.35
N ALA A 419 -19.05 -13.25 -11.60
CA ALA A 419 -18.34 -12.39 -10.65
C ALA A 419 -17.93 -13.10 -9.34
N LYS A 420 -17.72 -14.42 -9.39
CA LYS A 420 -17.51 -15.29 -8.23
C LYS A 420 -16.28 -16.17 -8.44
N VAL A 421 -15.59 -16.54 -7.36
CA VAL A 421 -14.38 -17.38 -7.40
C VAL A 421 -14.69 -18.76 -6.79
N PRO A 422 -14.25 -19.88 -7.39
CA PRO A 422 -14.47 -21.22 -6.83
C PRO A 422 -13.80 -21.36 -5.46
N SER A 423 -14.47 -22.05 -4.54
CA SER A 423 -13.91 -22.33 -3.20
C SER A 423 -12.67 -23.22 -3.29
N GLY A 424 -11.81 -23.16 -2.27
CA GLY A 424 -10.62 -24.03 -2.17
C GLY A 424 -10.91 -25.53 -2.04
N THR A 425 -12.18 -25.95 -1.89
CA THR A 425 -12.62 -27.35 -2.05
C THR A 425 -12.92 -27.65 -3.51
N LYS A 426 -13.78 -26.85 -4.15
CA LYS A 426 -14.14 -26.96 -5.57
C LYS A 426 -12.91 -26.88 -6.48
N ALA A 427 -11.94 -26.02 -6.19
CA ALA A 427 -10.68 -25.94 -6.94
C ALA A 427 -9.85 -27.24 -6.89
N LYS A 428 -9.90 -27.99 -5.77
CA LYS A 428 -9.25 -29.30 -5.64
C LYS A 428 -10.01 -30.40 -6.37
N GLU A 429 -11.33 -30.33 -6.37
CA GLU A 429 -12.22 -31.22 -7.15
C GLU A 429 -11.96 -31.04 -8.65
N LEU A 430 -11.99 -29.80 -9.17
CA LEU A 430 -11.64 -29.45 -10.55
C LEU A 430 -10.24 -29.96 -10.95
N LYS A 431 -9.24 -29.73 -10.09
CA LYS A 431 -7.86 -30.23 -10.26
C LYS A 431 -7.77 -31.77 -10.29
N ALA A 432 -8.58 -32.47 -9.51
CA ALA A 432 -8.63 -33.93 -9.53
C ALA A 432 -9.30 -34.44 -10.82
N GLU A 433 -10.41 -33.83 -11.24
CA GLU A 433 -11.12 -34.22 -12.46
C GLU A 433 -10.35 -33.90 -13.75
N SER A 434 -9.65 -32.77 -13.79
CA SER A 434 -8.75 -32.39 -14.89
C SER A 434 -7.67 -33.45 -15.11
N LYS A 435 -7.03 -33.91 -14.02
CA LYS A 435 -6.03 -34.99 -14.02
C LYS A 435 -6.63 -36.35 -14.36
N ALA A 436 -7.88 -36.60 -14.01
CA ALA A 436 -8.63 -37.79 -14.41
C ALA A 436 -9.15 -37.74 -15.86
N GLY A 437 -9.03 -36.59 -16.55
CA GLY A 437 -9.58 -36.39 -17.89
C GLY A 437 -11.12 -36.30 -17.95
N LYS A 438 -11.79 -36.06 -16.82
CA LYS A 438 -13.27 -36.11 -16.67
C LYS A 438 -13.91 -34.75 -16.40
N LEU A 439 -13.16 -33.67 -16.61
CA LEU A 439 -13.62 -32.30 -16.42
C LEU A 439 -14.36 -31.83 -17.70
N THR A 440 -15.63 -31.45 -17.54
CA THR A 440 -16.46 -30.85 -18.60
C THR A 440 -16.72 -29.37 -18.32
N THR A 441 -17.06 -28.60 -19.34
CA THR A 441 -17.37 -27.16 -19.23
C THR A 441 -18.48 -26.90 -18.21
N GLU A 442 -19.57 -27.68 -18.26
CA GLU A 442 -20.69 -27.60 -17.33
C GLU A 442 -20.26 -27.72 -15.85
N LYS A 443 -19.24 -28.54 -15.54
CA LYS A 443 -18.72 -28.68 -14.17
C LYS A 443 -17.84 -27.52 -13.75
N ILE A 444 -17.14 -26.90 -14.69
CA ILE A 444 -16.39 -25.66 -14.45
C ILE A 444 -17.37 -24.55 -14.08
N GLU A 445 -18.47 -24.42 -14.83
CA GLU A 445 -19.55 -23.47 -14.55
C GLU A 445 -20.25 -23.77 -13.21
N GLN A 446 -20.65 -25.03 -12.95
CA GLN A 446 -21.17 -25.46 -11.64
C GLN A 446 -20.18 -25.25 -10.47
N ALA A 447 -18.88 -25.17 -10.75
CA ALA A 447 -17.88 -24.85 -9.73
C ALA A 447 -17.86 -23.36 -9.37
N VAL A 448 -18.15 -22.47 -10.31
CA VAL A 448 -18.31 -21.03 -10.02
C VAL A 448 -19.69 -20.74 -9.41
N ALA A 449 -20.73 -21.43 -9.88
CA ALA A 449 -22.15 -21.17 -9.65
C ALA A 449 -22.57 -20.72 -8.22
N PRO A 450 -23.61 -19.85 -8.10
CA PRO A 450 -24.25 -19.53 -6.83
C PRO A 450 -24.69 -20.81 -6.11
N THR A 451 -24.49 -20.87 -4.78
CA THR A 451 -25.00 -22.03 -4.02
C THR A 451 -26.49 -21.87 -3.75
N LYS A 452 -27.20 -22.97 -3.54
CA LYS A 452 -28.64 -22.95 -3.19
C LYS A 452 -28.96 -22.15 -1.91
N ARG A 453 -27.96 -21.83 -1.08
CA ARG A 453 -28.05 -20.93 0.08
C ARG A 453 -27.98 -19.44 -0.26
N GLU A 454 -27.46 -19.10 -1.43
CA GLU A 454 -27.40 -17.75 -1.99
C GLU A 454 -28.64 -17.50 -2.86
N GLU A 455 -29.10 -18.50 -3.62
CA GLU A 455 -30.38 -18.47 -4.35
C GLU A 455 -31.59 -18.40 -3.40
N MET A 456 -31.52 -19.12 -2.26
CA MET A 456 -32.53 -19.11 -1.22
C MET A 456 -31.88 -18.82 0.15
N PRO A 457 -31.60 -17.54 0.47
CA PRO A 457 -31.08 -17.17 1.78
C PRO A 457 -32.11 -17.56 2.86
N PRO A 458 -31.70 -18.32 3.90
CA PRO A 458 -32.64 -18.79 4.92
C PRO A 458 -33.18 -17.59 5.70
N LEU A 459 -34.50 -17.36 5.61
CA LEU A 459 -35.18 -16.16 6.13
C LEU A 459 -35.26 -16.15 7.66
N LYS A 460 -34.11 -15.96 8.33
CA LYS A 460 -33.97 -15.97 9.78
C LYS A 460 -34.46 -14.66 10.40
N VAL A 461 -35.78 -14.51 10.49
CA VAL A 461 -36.42 -13.36 11.14
C VAL A 461 -36.36 -13.52 12.66
N THR A 462 -35.55 -12.69 13.32
CA THR A 462 -35.55 -12.50 14.77
C THR A 462 -36.32 -11.23 15.12
N MET A 463 -37.42 -11.36 15.86
CA MET A 463 -38.19 -10.25 16.42
C MET A 463 -37.89 -10.14 17.93
N LEU A 464 -37.67 -8.93 18.45
CA LEU A 464 -37.49 -8.71 19.89
C LEU A 464 -38.83 -8.34 20.55
N GLU A 465 -38.96 -8.48 21.87
CA GLU A 465 -40.21 -8.11 22.55
C GLU A 465 -40.54 -6.62 22.41
N GLU A 466 -39.50 -5.77 22.36
CA GLU A 466 -39.60 -4.32 22.18
C GLU A 466 -40.26 -3.94 20.84
N ASP A 467 -39.91 -4.61 19.74
CA ASP A 467 -40.51 -4.40 18.42
C ASP A 467 -41.99 -4.82 18.36
N LEU A 468 -42.34 -5.84 19.15
CA LEU A 468 -43.66 -6.48 19.12
C LEU A 468 -44.66 -5.81 20.07
N ARG A 469 -44.18 -5.22 21.17
CA ARG A 469 -45.03 -4.66 22.23
C ARG A 469 -45.96 -3.51 21.79
N PRO A 470 -45.62 -2.63 20.82
CA PRO A 470 -46.55 -1.65 20.26
C PRO A 470 -47.76 -2.27 19.53
N PHE A 471 -47.61 -3.47 18.98
CA PHE A 471 -48.66 -4.17 18.24
C PHE A 471 -49.46 -5.15 19.11
N PHE A 472 -48.88 -5.60 20.23
CA PHE A 472 -49.49 -6.52 21.19
C PHE A 472 -49.43 -5.93 22.62
N PRO A 473 -50.31 -4.95 22.93
CA PRO A 473 -50.28 -4.21 24.19
C PRO A 473 -50.67 -5.06 25.42
N ASP A 474 -51.36 -6.18 25.20
CA ASP A 474 -51.80 -7.07 26.28
C ASP A 474 -50.63 -7.72 27.03
N LYS A 475 -50.57 -7.54 28.35
CA LYS A 475 -49.48 -8.09 29.19
C LYS A 475 -49.52 -9.62 29.36
N ARG A 476 -50.39 -10.32 28.62
CA ARG A 476 -50.60 -11.78 28.66
C ARG A 476 -50.36 -12.50 27.34
N THR A 477 -50.23 -11.81 26.20
CA THR A 477 -49.95 -12.46 24.91
C THR A 477 -48.57 -13.12 24.92
N THR A 478 -48.52 -14.37 24.47
CA THR A 478 -47.30 -15.17 24.40
C THR A 478 -46.67 -15.13 23.00
N ILE A 479 -45.41 -15.58 22.88
CA ILE A 479 -44.70 -15.62 21.59
C ILE A 479 -45.44 -16.44 20.51
N PRO A 480 -46.09 -17.60 20.82
CA PRO A 480 -47.04 -18.26 19.91
C PRO A 480 -48.18 -17.36 19.42
N ASP A 481 -48.89 -16.67 20.31
CA ASP A 481 -50.06 -15.84 19.98
C ASP A 481 -49.65 -14.69 19.05
N VAL A 482 -48.52 -14.04 19.35
CA VAL A 482 -47.92 -12.99 18.54
C VAL A 482 -47.57 -13.50 17.13
N LYS A 483 -46.98 -14.70 17.02
CA LYS A 483 -46.70 -15.32 15.71
C LYS A 483 -47.99 -15.61 14.93
N GLN A 484 -49.04 -16.09 15.58
CA GLN A 484 -50.32 -16.33 14.93
C GLN A 484 -50.95 -15.02 14.43
N GLY A 485 -51.02 -13.99 15.28
CA GLY A 485 -51.55 -12.67 14.92
C GLY A 485 -50.80 -12.01 13.75
N ILE A 486 -49.46 -12.13 13.71
CA ILE A 486 -48.65 -11.66 12.57
C ILE A 486 -49.01 -12.42 11.29
N LEU A 487 -49.12 -13.76 11.34
CA LEU A 487 -49.44 -14.58 10.18
C LEU A 487 -50.87 -14.34 9.65
N GLU A 488 -51.84 -14.10 10.54
CA GLU A 488 -53.21 -13.76 10.17
C GLU A 488 -53.31 -12.33 9.61
N GLY A 489 -52.62 -11.36 10.22
CA GLY A 489 -52.52 -9.99 9.69
C GLY A 489 -51.88 -9.94 8.30
N LEU A 490 -50.84 -10.74 8.05
CA LEU A 490 -50.22 -10.87 6.73
C LEU A 490 -51.17 -11.48 5.69
N LYS A 491 -51.92 -12.54 6.04
CA LYS A 491 -52.95 -13.13 5.17
C LYS A 491 -54.04 -12.11 4.82
N LEU A 492 -54.56 -11.38 5.81
CA LEU A 492 -55.58 -10.34 5.60
C LEU A 492 -55.06 -9.20 4.71
N ARG A 493 -53.81 -8.77 4.91
CA ARG A 493 -53.13 -7.78 4.04
C ARG A 493 -52.98 -8.28 2.61
N GLN A 494 -52.63 -9.54 2.41
CA GLN A 494 -52.51 -10.14 1.08
C GLN A 494 -53.87 -10.19 0.35
N ILE A 495 -54.93 -10.65 1.02
CA ILE A 495 -56.30 -10.65 0.50
C ILE A 495 -56.78 -9.22 0.16
N ALA A 496 -56.41 -8.23 0.97
CA ALA A 496 -56.73 -6.82 0.71
C ALA A 496 -55.99 -6.29 -0.54
N LEU A 497 -54.71 -6.62 -0.72
CA LEU A 497 -53.92 -6.25 -1.90
C LEU A 497 -54.45 -6.93 -3.18
N GLU A 498 -54.86 -8.18 -3.11
CA GLU A 498 -55.49 -8.89 -4.23
C GLU A 498 -56.84 -8.27 -4.62
N ARG A 499 -57.67 -7.89 -3.63
CA ARG A 499 -58.92 -7.15 -3.86
C ARG A 499 -58.67 -5.75 -4.45
N GLN A 500 -57.61 -5.05 -4.05
CA GLN A 500 -57.22 -3.76 -4.65
C GLN A 500 -56.73 -3.94 -6.10
N LYS A 501 -55.89 -4.94 -6.38
CA LYS A 501 -55.46 -5.28 -7.75
C LYS A 501 -56.65 -5.63 -8.65
N ALA A 502 -57.58 -6.45 -8.17
CA ALA A 502 -58.80 -6.79 -8.90
C ALA A 502 -59.64 -5.53 -9.23
N LYS A 503 -59.86 -4.64 -8.24
CA LYS A 503 -60.57 -3.37 -8.45
C LYS A 503 -59.87 -2.45 -9.46
N ALA A 504 -58.54 -2.36 -9.43
CA ALA A 504 -57.76 -1.57 -10.39
C ALA A 504 -57.83 -2.15 -11.82
N VAL A 505 -57.86 -3.48 -11.97
CA VAL A 505 -58.07 -4.14 -13.27
C VAL A 505 -59.49 -3.93 -13.80
N THR A 506 -60.52 -3.96 -12.94
CA THR A 506 -61.89 -3.63 -13.37
C THR A 506 -62.05 -2.15 -13.75
N ALA A 507 -61.40 -1.23 -13.03
CA ALA A 507 -61.40 0.20 -13.38
C ALA A 507 -60.76 0.44 -14.74
N LYS A 508 -59.56 -0.12 -15.00
CA LYS A 508 -58.91 -0.03 -16.33
C LYS A 508 -59.75 -0.62 -17.47
N LYS A 509 -60.60 -1.62 -17.20
CA LYS A 509 -61.54 -2.15 -18.20
C LYS A 509 -62.77 -1.27 -18.41
N ALA A 510 -63.16 -0.45 -17.44
CA ALA A 510 -64.25 0.53 -17.57
C ALA A 510 -63.80 1.81 -18.29
N ASP A 511 -62.57 2.28 -18.03
CA ASP A 511 -61.97 3.46 -18.69
C ASP A 511 -61.49 3.19 -20.14
N THR A 512 -61.71 1.98 -20.67
CA THR A 512 -61.47 1.69 -22.09
C THR A 512 -62.75 1.96 -22.88
N PRO A 513 -62.85 3.05 -23.67
CA PRO A 513 -64.06 3.35 -24.43
C PRO A 513 -64.28 2.26 -25.49
N VAL A 514 -65.48 1.67 -25.49
CA VAL A 514 -65.94 0.77 -26.56
C VAL A 514 -66.02 1.59 -27.85
N ARG A 515 -65.39 1.08 -28.91
CA ARG A 515 -65.15 1.78 -30.18
C ARG A 515 -65.81 1.06 -31.34
#